data_AF-A0A2P5YIZ3-F1
#
_entry.id   AF-A0A2P5YIZ3-F1
#
_cell.length_a   1.000
_cell.length_b   1.000
_cell.length_c   1.000
_cell.angle_alpha   90.00
_cell.angle_beta   90.00
_cell.angle_gamma   90.00
#
_symmetry.space_group_name_H-M   'P 1'
#
loop_
_entity.id
_entity.type
_entity.pdbx_description
1 polymer ?
#
loop_
_entity_poly.entity_id
_entity_poly.type
_entity_poly.pdbx_seq_one_letter_code
_entity_poly.pdbx_strand_id
1 'polypeptide(L)'
;MIETSTNLDWYKGPTLLEALDQISEPKRPSDKPLRLQLQDVYKIGGFRRGYIASNSEDDPAKKAANFTYQDILMNYHGQIGNTYAPVLDYHASPVPVSISEMVPTEPMVVETFFEYPPTLGSFSRQGHASDCCCWCYQECLEEGPDQCQDGGIAIAGCH
;
A
#
# COMPACT_ATOMS: atom_id res chain seq x y z
N MET A 1 -0.06 -31.95 -12.39
CA MET A 1 0.43 -31.26 -11.17
C MET A 1 -0.46 -31.67 -9.99
N ILE A 2 -0.60 -32.98 -9.81
CA ILE A 2 -1.50 -33.64 -8.86
C ILE A 2 -0.73 -34.84 -8.29
N GLU A 3 0.04 -35.52 -9.16
CA GLU A 3 0.96 -36.58 -8.78
C GLU A 3 2.38 -36.06 -8.54
N THR A 4 3.11 -36.77 -7.67
CA THR A 4 4.54 -36.53 -7.39
C THR A 4 5.40 -36.89 -8.58
N SER A 5 6.36 -36.02 -8.93
CA SER A 5 7.26 -36.25 -10.06
C SER A 5 8.27 -37.36 -9.77
N THR A 6 8.49 -38.25 -10.74
CA THR A 6 9.51 -39.31 -10.69
C THR A 6 10.94 -38.81 -10.93
N ASN A 7 11.12 -37.51 -11.21
CA ASN A 7 12.44 -36.91 -11.46
C ASN A 7 13.00 -36.17 -10.23
N LEU A 8 12.28 -36.18 -9.10
CA LEU A 8 12.59 -35.39 -7.90
C LEU A 8 12.65 -36.27 -6.65
N ASP A 9 13.48 -37.31 -6.68
CA ASP A 9 13.61 -38.31 -5.61
C ASP A 9 14.01 -37.72 -4.24
N TRP A 10 14.59 -36.52 -4.23
CA TRP A 10 15.01 -35.82 -3.02
C TRP A 10 13.89 -35.01 -2.35
N TYR A 11 12.82 -34.66 -3.07
CA TYR A 11 11.73 -33.84 -2.53
C TYR A 11 10.59 -34.73 -2.02
N LYS A 12 10.33 -34.66 -0.72
CA LYS A 12 9.30 -35.44 -0.02
C LYS A 12 8.13 -34.60 0.48
N GLY A 13 8.03 -33.37 -0.01
CA GLY A 13 6.97 -32.44 0.38
C GLY A 13 5.66 -32.72 -0.36
N PRO A 14 4.59 -32.02 0.05
CA PRO A 14 3.29 -32.12 -0.63
C PRO A 14 3.39 -31.62 -2.07
N THR A 15 2.52 -32.14 -2.92
CA THR A 15 2.31 -31.59 -4.27
C THR A 15 1.66 -30.20 -4.18
N LEU A 16 1.70 -29.42 -5.27
CA LEU A 16 1.13 -28.06 -5.24
C LEU A 16 -0.34 -28.06 -4.86
N LEU A 17 -1.12 -29.06 -5.29
CA LEU A 17 -2.53 -29.15 -4.95
C LEU A 17 -2.72 -29.44 -3.44
N GLU A 18 -1.97 -30.39 -2.89
CA GLU A 18 -1.99 -30.69 -1.45
C GLU A 18 -1.57 -29.47 -0.60
N ALA A 19 -0.59 -28.70 -1.08
CA ALA A 19 -0.17 -27.48 -0.41
C ALA A 19 -1.26 -26.40 -0.46
N LEU A 20 -1.98 -26.26 -1.57
CA LEU A 20 -3.09 -25.32 -1.71
C LEU A 20 -4.28 -25.70 -0.82
N ASP A 21 -4.61 -26.99 -0.72
CA ASP A 21 -5.69 -27.49 0.14
C ASP A 21 -5.36 -27.36 1.64
N GLN A 22 -4.08 -27.28 2.00
CA GLN A 22 -3.62 -27.03 3.37
C GLN A 22 -3.72 -25.56 3.80
N ILE A 23 -3.93 -24.63 2.87
CA ILE A 23 -4.09 -23.21 3.20
C ILE A 23 -5.43 -23.04 3.93
N SER A 24 -5.38 -22.60 5.19
CA SER A 24 -6.58 -22.26 5.95
C SER A 24 -7.30 -21.10 5.27
N GLU A 25 -8.60 -21.28 4.98
CA GLU A 25 -9.41 -20.20 4.42
C GLU A 25 -9.41 -18.99 5.38
N PRO A 26 -9.14 -17.77 4.89
CA PRO A 26 -9.21 -16.57 5.70
C PRO A 26 -10.65 -16.33 6.16
N LYS A 27 -10.82 -15.75 7.36
CA LYS A 27 -12.16 -15.39 7.85
C LYS A 27 -12.79 -14.39 6.89
N ARG A 28 -13.93 -14.74 6.29
CA ARG A 28 -14.67 -13.81 5.43
C ARG A 28 -15.06 -12.56 6.22
N PRO A 29 -14.75 -11.35 5.72
CA PRO A 29 -15.08 -10.10 6.38
C PRO A 29 -16.56 -9.76 6.19
N SER A 30 -17.44 -10.48 6.92
CA SER A 30 -18.90 -10.23 6.94
C SER A 30 -19.31 -9.17 7.94
N ASP A 31 -18.47 -8.93 8.96
CA ASP A 31 -18.69 -7.94 10.02
C ASP A 31 -18.29 -6.51 9.59
N LYS A 32 -17.59 -6.37 8.46
CA LYS A 32 -17.09 -5.08 7.93
C LYS A 32 -18.07 -4.49 6.91
N PRO A 33 -18.13 -3.15 6.77
CA PRO A 33 -18.99 -2.51 5.78
C PRO A 33 -18.57 -2.87 4.35
N LEU A 34 -19.54 -2.86 3.43
CA LEU A 34 -19.29 -3.16 2.02
C LEU A 34 -18.40 -2.09 1.40
N ARG A 35 -17.28 -2.53 0.80
CA ARG A 35 -16.38 -1.74 -0.03
C ARG A 35 -16.02 -2.55 -1.27
N LEU A 36 -16.50 -2.12 -2.43
CA LEU A 36 -16.20 -2.77 -3.71
C LEU A 36 -15.61 -1.75 -4.67
N GLN A 37 -14.36 -2.00 -5.07
CA GLN A 37 -13.67 -1.13 -6.01
C GLN A 37 -14.01 -1.49 -7.45
N LEU A 38 -14.20 -0.46 -8.26
CA LEU A 38 -14.41 -0.61 -9.70
C LEU A 38 -13.06 -0.73 -10.42
N GLN A 39 -12.74 -1.96 -10.81
CA GLN A 39 -11.53 -2.31 -11.58
C GLN A 39 -11.63 -1.81 -13.03
N ASP A 40 -12.74 -2.14 -13.70
CA ASP A 40 -13.01 -1.75 -15.07
C ASP A 40 -14.46 -1.27 -15.21
N VAL A 41 -14.64 -0.14 -15.90
CA VAL A 41 -15.95 0.47 -16.14
C VAL A 41 -16.22 0.43 -17.65
N TYR A 42 -17.30 -0.25 -18.04
CA TYR A 42 -17.81 -0.21 -19.41
C TYR A 42 -18.68 1.04 -19.63
N LYS A 43 -18.75 1.52 -20.89
CA LYS A 43 -19.32 2.82 -21.33
C LYS A 43 -20.64 3.24 -20.66
N ILE A 44 -20.54 3.75 -19.44
CA ILE A 44 -21.59 4.46 -18.70
C ILE A 44 -20.92 5.76 -18.26
N GLY A 45 -21.49 6.89 -18.65
CA GLY A 45 -20.91 8.20 -18.35
C GLY A 45 -20.87 8.46 -16.84
N GLY A 46 -19.75 9.00 -16.35
CA GLY A 46 -19.61 9.49 -14.97
C GLY A 46 -18.80 8.60 -14.02
N PHE A 47 -18.57 7.32 -14.34
CA PHE A 47 -17.76 6.42 -13.52
C PHE A 47 -16.36 6.23 -14.09
N ARG A 48 -15.37 6.04 -13.20
CA ARG A 48 -13.97 5.77 -13.57
C ARG A 48 -13.41 4.64 -12.73
N ARG A 49 -12.33 4.04 -13.21
CA ARG A 49 -11.49 3.12 -12.42
C ARG A 49 -11.06 3.78 -11.12
N GLY A 50 -11.13 3.03 -10.02
CA GLY A 50 -10.79 3.53 -8.68
C GLY A 50 -11.94 4.09 -7.86
N TYR A 51 -13.14 4.14 -8.43
CA TYR A 51 -14.34 4.48 -7.66
C TYR A 51 -14.68 3.32 -6.72
N ILE A 52 -15.12 3.66 -5.51
CA ILE A 52 -15.50 2.70 -4.46
C ILE A 52 -17.02 2.73 -4.31
N ALA A 53 -17.66 1.58 -4.54
CA ALA A 53 -19.05 1.36 -4.20
C ALA A 53 -19.16 0.96 -2.72
N SER A 54 -20.10 1.60 -2.03
CA SER A 54 -20.38 1.42 -0.60
C SER A 54 -21.89 1.54 -0.35
N ASN A 55 -22.35 1.08 0.81
CA ASN A 55 -23.74 1.30 1.20
C ASN A 55 -23.94 2.79 1.55
N SER A 56 -24.95 3.43 0.97
CA SER A 56 -25.23 4.85 1.19
C SER A 56 -25.78 5.17 2.59
N GLU A 57 -26.45 4.22 3.22
CA GLU A 57 -27.20 4.47 4.47
C GLU A 57 -26.39 4.15 5.74
N ASP A 58 -25.61 3.06 5.75
CA ASP A 58 -24.89 2.61 6.94
C ASP A 58 -23.53 3.26 7.11
N ASP A 59 -22.71 3.27 6.04
CA ASP A 59 -21.33 3.78 6.05
C ASP A 59 -20.85 4.07 4.62
N PRO A 60 -21.17 5.25 4.06
CA PRO A 60 -20.76 5.63 2.72
C PRO A 60 -19.26 5.90 2.65
N ALA A 61 -18.66 5.53 1.52
CA ALA A 61 -17.26 5.78 1.23
C ALA A 61 -16.96 7.29 1.24
N LYS A 62 -15.94 7.67 2.01
CA LYS A 62 -15.51 9.06 2.17
C LYS A 62 -14.26 9.32 1.35
N LYS A 63 -14.12 10.56 0.91
CA LYS A 63 -12.90 10.99 0.22
C LYS A 63 -12.01 11.79 1.15
N ALA A 64 -10.72 11.60 1.00
CA ALA A 64 -9.66 12.23 1.74
C ALA A 64 -8.70 12.87 0.75
N ALA A 65 -8.41 14.15 0.98
CA ALA A 65 -7.35 14.87 0.27
C ALA A 65 -5.99 14.58 0.92
N ASN A 66 -5.98 14.28 2.22
CA ASN A 66 -4.78 14.06 3.00
C ASN A 66 -4.90 12.74 3.76
N PHE A 67 -3.78 12.09 4.02
CA PHE A 67 -3.72 10.89 4.85
C PHE A 67 -2.29 10.69 5.35
N THR A 68 -2.16 9.98 6.46
CA THR A 68 -0.88 9.55 7.03
C THR A 68 -0.69 8.06 6.79
N TYR A 69 0.49 7.64 6.35
CA TYR A 69 0.82 6.23 6.18
C TYR A 69 2.26 5.96 6.64
N GLN A 70 2.50 4.74 7.11
CA GLN A 70 3.85 4.29 7.38
C GLN A 70 4.45 3.73 6.08
N ASP A 71 5.59 4.26 5.67
CA ASP A 71 6.34 3.78 4.52
C ASP A 71 7.49 2.88 4.94
N ILE A 72 7.89 2.00 4.02
CA ILE A 72 9.14 1.24 4.12
C ILE A 72 9.81 1.33 2.76
N LEU A 73 10.98 1.98 2.71
CA LEU A 73 11.66 2.23 1.45
C LEU A 73 12.46 1.00 1.01
N MET A 74 11.93 0.28 0.02
CA MET A 74 12.59 -0.90 -0.56
C MET A 74 13.22 -0.57 -1.92
N ASN A 75 14.43 -1.09 -2.16
CA ASN A 75 15.09 -1.08 -3.47
C ASN A 75 15.19 0.32 -4.13
N TYR A 76 15.57 1.35 -3.36
CA TYR A 76 15.69 2.72 -3.84
C TYR A 76 17.06 3.33 -3.48
N HIS A 77 17.85 3.70 -4.48
CA HIS A 77 19.21 4.23 -4.28
C HIS A 77 19.26 5.74 -3.96
N GLY A 78 18.13 6.45 -4.08
CA GLY A 78 18.03 7.88 -3.81
C GLY A 78 17.68 8.21 -2.37
N GLN A 79 17.30 9.47 -2.15
CA GLN A 79 16.74 9.98 -0.90
C GLN A 79 15.35 10.53 -1.17
N ILE A 80 14.37 10.12 -0.37
CA ILE A 80 13.02 10.68 -0.39
C ILE A 80 12.97 11.73 0.72
N GLY A 81 12.44 12.90 0.43
CA GLY A 81 12.24 13.96 1.42
C GLY A 81 10.90 14.66 1.20
N ASN A 82 10.64 15.66 2.03
CA ASN A 82 9.48 16.53 1.85
C ASN A 82 9.40 17.05 0.41
N THR A 83 8.18 17.20 -0.10
CA THR A 83 7.83 17.59 -1.48
C THR A 83 8.09 16.55 -2.56
N TYR A 84 8.61 15.36 -2.21
CA TYR A 84 8.66 14.25 -3.15
C TYR A 84 7.25 13.89 -3.64
N ALA A 85 7.09 13.72 -4.95
CA ALA A 85 5.79 13.52 -5.58
C ALA A 85 5.71 12.16 -6.28
N PRO A 86 5.44 11.07 -5.55
CA PRO A 86 5.29 9.75 -6.14
C PRO A 86 3.88 9.50 -6.71
N VAL A 87 3.77 8.39 -7.43
CA VAL A 87 2.49 7.74 -7.72
C VAL A 87 2.30 6.59 -6.75
N LEU A 88 1.19 6.60 -6.02
CA LEU A 88 0.77 5.52 -5.13
C LEU A 88 -0.15 4.58 -5.87
N ASP A 89 0.20 3.29 -5.86
CA ASP A 89 -0.71 2.26 -6.32
C ASP A 89 -1.67 1.92 -5.17
N TYR A 90 -2.82 2.59 -5.17
CA TYR A 90 -3.89 2.31 -4.21
C TYR A 90 -4.89 1.33 -4.84
N HIS A 91 -4.82 0.09 -4.37
CA HIS A 91 -5.53 -1.07 -4.91
C HIS A 91 -5.34 -1.29 -6.41
N ALA A 92 -6.16 -0.64 -7.24
CA ALA A 92 -6.09 -0.73 -8.68
C ALA A 92 -5.95 0.62 -9.37
N SER A 93 -5.81 1.71 -8.62
CA SER A 93 -5.75 3.04 -9.21
C SER A 93 -4.44 3.72 -8.83
N PRO A 94 -3.64 4.13 -9.84
CA PRO A 94 -2.48 4.97 -9.58
C PRO A 94 -2.97 6.36 -9.17
N VAL A 95 -2.55 6.82 -8.01
CA VAL A 95 -2.91 8.12 -7.45
C VAL A 95 -1.64 8.98 -7.32
N PRO A 96 -1.54 10.10 -8.04
CA PRO A 96 -0.44 11.04 -7.84
C PRO A 96 -0.61 11.74 -6.49
N VAL A 97 0.46 11.73 -5.68
CA VAL A 97 0.50 12.39 -4.37
C VAL A 97 1.75 13.23 -4.22
N SER A 98 1.74 14.12 -3.23
CA SER A 98 2.93 14.83 -2.75
C SER A 98 3.11 14.57 -1.26
N ILE A 99 4.33 14.23 -0.85
CA ILE A 99 4.70 14.07 0.56
C ILE A 99 4.86 15.47 1.18
N SER A 100 4.01 15.84 2.13
CA SER A 100 4.11 17.14 2.80
C SER A 100 5.03 17.10 4.01
N GLU A 101 5.01 16.00 4.76
CA GLU A 101 5.75 15.87 6.01
C GLU A 101 6.21 14.42 6.19
N MET A 102 7.44 14.24 6.67
CA MET A 102 8.02 12.94 7.01
C MET A 102 8.51 12.95 8.46
N VAL A 103 8.01 12.00 9.24
CA VAL A 103 8.36 11.78 10.64
C VAL A 103 9.10 10.45 10.76
N PRO A 104 10.38 10.44 11.17
CA PRO A 104 11.10 9.19 11.38
C PRO A 104 10.47 8.35 12.51
N THR A 105 10.20 7.07 12.26
CA THR A 105 9.71 6.12 13.30
C THR A 105 10.87 5.31 13.89
N GLU A 106 10.88 5.10 15.21
CA GLU A 106 11.86 4.23 15.88
C GLU A 106 11.47 2.74 15.88
N PRO A 107 12.43 1.79 15.95
CA PRO A 107 13.87 1.99 16.00
C PRO A 107 14.53 1.53 14.69
N MET A 108 15.24 2.42 14.03
CA MET A 108 16.27 2.01 13.09
C MET A 108 17.59 2.60 13.51
N VAL A 109 18.66 1.88 13.16
CA VAL A 109 20.06 2.19 13.47
C VAL A 109 20.30 3.69 13.35
N VAL A 110 20.44 4.32 14.52
CA VAL A 110 20.98 5.68 14.64
C VAL A 110 22.44 5.58 14.21
N GLU A 111 22.71 5.76 12.92
CA GLU A 111 24.01 6.32 12.56
C GLU A 111 23.99 7.76 13.05
N THR A 112 24.81 8.05 14.06
CA THR A 112 24.91 9.36 14.69
C THR A 112 25.34 10.39 13.64
N PHE A 113 24.39 11.15 13.12
CA PHE A 113 24.60 12.16 12.10
C PHE A 113 25.18 13.45 12.70
N PHE A 114 26.52 13.56 12.73
CA PHE A 114 27.22 14.84 12.83
C PHE A 114 27.36 15.56 11.47
N GLU A 115 26.84 14.97 10.38
CA GLU A 115 27.23 15.32 9.01
C GLU A 115 26.15 16.06 8.19
N TYR A 116 24.91 16.24 8.66
CA TYR A 116 23.87 16.91 7.85
C TYR A 116 23.41 18.23 8.48
N PRO A 117 23.55 19.36 7.77
CA PRO A 117 23.13 20.67 8.28
C PRO A 117 21.59 20.69 8.43
N PRO A 118 21.07 21.33 9.49
CA PRO A 118 19.66 21.32 9.89
C PRO A 118 18.70 22.06 8.94
N THR A 119 19.12 22.36 7.71
CA THR A 119 18.36 23.11 6.70
C THR A 119 17.86 22.26 5.53
N LEU A 120 18.32 21.00 5.40
CA LEU A 120 17.79 20.01 4.48
C LEU A 120 16.82 19.15 5.30
N GLY A 121 15.51 19.26 5.03
CA GLY A 121 14.45 18.62 5.82
C GLY A 121 14.57 17.10 5.98
N SER A 122 13.64 16.51 6.75
CA SER A 122 13.57 15.06 6.98
C SER A 122 13.64 14.26 5.69
N PHE A 123 14.52 13.25 5.64
CA PHE A 123 14.69 12.36 4.48
C PHE A 123 14.77 10.88 4.89
N SER A 124 14.31 10.00 4.00
CA SER A 124 14.33 8.54 4.15
C SER A 124 15.18 7.89 3.05
N ARG A 125 15.87 6.79 3.38
CA ARG A 125 16.77 6.02 2.50
C ARG A 125 16.38 4.55 2.49
N GLN A 126 16.96 3.75 1.60
CA GLN A 126 16.68 2.32 1.54
C GLN A 126 16.78 1.65 2.91
N GLY A 127 15.77 0.85 3.25
CA GLY A 127 15.65 0.17 4.53
C GLY A 127 15.06 1.04 5.63
N HIS A 128 14.74 2.31 5.35
CA HIS A 128 14.13 3.20 6.32
C HIS A 128 12.60 3.07 6.37
N ALA A 129 12.03 3.09 7.58
CA ALA A 129 10.61 3.29 7.84
C ALA A 129 10.35 4.72 8.35
N SER A 130 9.31 5.37 7.84
CA SER A 130 8.90 6.71 8.26
C SER A 130 7.38 6.85 8.20
N ASP A 131 6.81 7.67 9.07
CA ASP A 131 5.43 8.10 8.96
C ASP A 131 5.37 9.30 8.02
N CYS A 132 4.66 9.15 6.91
CA CYS A 132 4.57 10.13 5.84
C CYS A 132 3.15 10.69 5.78
N CYS A 133 3.03 12.02 5.80
CA CYS A 133 1.79 12.73 5.48
C CYS A 133 1.78 13.03 3.97
N CYS A 134 0.75 12.57 3.27
CA CYS A 134 0.58 12.80 1.83
C CYS A 134 -0.63 13.66 1.52
N TRP A 135 -0.48 14.47 0.47
CA TRP A 135 -1.55 15.20 -0.19
C TRP A 135 -1.85 14.55 -1.55
N CYS A 136 -3.08 14.12 -1.76
CA CYS A 136 -3.57 13.63 -3.04
C CYS A 136 -3.99 14.78 -3.95
N TYR A 137 -3.52 14.76 -5.21
CA TYR A 137 -4.00 15.70 -6.24
C TYR A 137 -5.42 15.38 -6.71
N GLN A 138 -5.87 14.14 -6.52
CA GLN A 138 -7.21 13.67 -6.84
C GLN A 138 -7.81 12.97 -5.62
N GLU A 139 -9.03 13.35 -5.24
CA GLU A 139 -9.74 12.83 -4.06
C GLU A 139 -9.93 11.29 -4.15
N CYS A 140 -9.07 10.50 -3.51
CA CYS A 140 -8.98 9.06 -3.80
C CYS A 140 -8.96 8.13 -2.57
N LEU A 141 -9.04 8.62 -1.33
CA LEU A 141 -8.79 7.76 -0.15
C LEU A 141 -9.83 7.94 0.95
N GLU A 142 -10.08 6.90 1.77
CA GLU A 142 -10.83 7.01 3.01
C GLU A 142 -9.84 7.25 4.17
N GLU A 143 -10.04 8.28 5.00
CA GLU A 143 -9.42 8.33 6.33
C GLU A 143 -10.30 7.54 7.30
N GLY A 144 -9.85 6.34 7.68
CA GLY A 144 -10.49 5.52 8.69
C GLY A 144 -9.44 4.71 9.47
N PRO A 145 -9.38 4.81 10.80
CA PRO A 145 -8.40 4.07 11.61
C PRO A 145 -8.53 2.55 11.50
N ASP A 146 -9.69 2.04 11.08
CA ASP A 146 -10.02 0.61 11.05
C ASP A 146 -10.01 -0.04 9.65
N GLN A 147 -9.74 0.71 8.58
CA GLN A 147 -9.88 0.21 7.19
C GLN A 147 -8.55 0.02 6.43
N CYS A 148 -7.41 0.42 6.99
CA CYS A 148 -6.07 0.07 6.48
C CYS A 148 -5.69 -1.41 6.72
N GLN A 149 -6.65 -2.34 6.79
CA GLN A 149 -6.34 -3.74 7.11
C GLN A 149 -5.92 -4.56 5.88
N ASP A 150 -6.21 -4.11 4.65
CA ASP A 150 -6.07 -4.98 3.47
C ASP A 150 -5.33 -4.36 2.27
N GLY A 151 -4.77 -3.15 2.39
CA GLY A 151 -4.12 -2.45 1.27
C GLY A 151 -2.69 -2.04 1.59
N GLY A 152 -1.71 -2.89 1.28
CA GLY A 152 -0.33 -2.41 1.16
C GLY A 152 -0.25 -1.41 0.00
N ILE A 153 0.18 -0.18 0.27
CA ILE A 153 0.38 0.83 -0.77
C ILE A 153 1.82 0.73 -1.26
N ALA A 154 2.00 0.53 -2.56
CA ALA A 154 3.32 0.55 -3.18
C ALA A 154 3.58 1.95 -3.77
N ILE A 155 4.76 2.47 -3.51
CA ILE A 155 5.29 3.67 -4.17
C ILE A 155 6.07 3.19 -5.39
N ALA A 156 5.60 3.50 -6.59
CA ALA A 156 6.40 3.29 -7.80
C ALA A 156 7.41 4.44 -7.92
N GLY A 157 8.70 4.14 -7.72
CA GLY A 157 9.76 5.11 -7.99
C GLY A 157 9.82 5.42 -9.49
N CYS A 158 9.68 6.69 -9.86
CA CYS A 158 10.00 7.14 -11.22
C CYS A 158 11.50 6.92 -11.49
N HIS A 159 11.81 6.15 -12.53
CA HIS A 159 13.16 6.05 -13.11
C HIS A 159 13.58 7.35 -13.80
#